data_AF-W9TW58-F1
#
_entry.id   AF-W9TW58-F1
#
_cell.length_a   1.000
_cell.length_b   1.000
_cell.length_c   1.000
_cell.angle_alpha   90.00
_cell.angle_beta   90.00
_cell.angle_gamma   90.00
#
_symmetry.space_group_name_H-M   'P 1'
#
loop_
_entity.id
_entity.type
_entity.pdbx_description
1 polymer ?
#
loop_
_entity_poly.entity_id
_entity_poly.type
_entity_poly.pdbx_seq_one_letter_code
_entity_poly.pdbx_strand_id
1 'polypeptide(L)'
;MFTLYTLFNRPASFQAYIAASPSLWWGKGAIFDDLQRFSESRQALDARLYLAVGGAEQPRGDVEPTTPRQRHLAERRMLDNLRQLAERLAPLRERGLASELHVLDGENHGSSAIVVSTRALPFALGKGPIEP
;
A
#
# COMPACT_ATOMS: atom_id res chain seq x y z
N MET A 1 -0.58 -8.21 0.06
CA MET A 1 -1.69 -8.61 0.95
C MET A 1 -1.19 -9.07 2.31
N PHE A 2 -0.35 -10.11 2.38
CA PHE A 2 0.18 -10.62 3.66
C PHE A 2 0.78 -9.55 4.58
N THR A 3 1.61 -8.64 4.05
CA THR A 3 2.22 -7.54 4.83
C THR A 3 1.17 -6.70 5.57
N LEU A 4 0.12 -6.26 4.87
CA LEU A 4 -0.93 -5.42 5.46
C LEU A 4 -1.77 -6.20 6.47
N TYR A 5 -2.10 -7.45 6.13
CA TYR A 5 -2.79 -8.35 7.07
C TYR A 5 -2.01 -8.50 8.37
N THR A 6 -0.70 -8.74 8.28
CA THR A 6 0.18 -8.86 9.45
C THR A 6 0.24 -7.55 10.24
N LEU A 7 0.35 -6.38 9.58
CA LEU A 7 0.31 -5.09 10.26
C LEU A 7 -1.00 -4.90 11.05
N PHE A 8 -2.15 -5.21 10.45
CA PHE A 8 -3.45 -4.96 11.10
C PHE A 8 -3.81 -5.99 12.18
N ASN A 9 -3.24 -7.20 12.12
CA ASN A 9 -3.56 -8.26 13.09
C ASN A 9 -2.46 -8.50 14.13
N ARG A 10 -1.20 -8.17 13.81
CA ARG A 10 -0.02 -8.32 14.68
C ARG A 10 0.99 -7.18 14.42
N PRO A 11 0.64 -5.93 14.72
CA PRO A 11 1.47 -4.75 14.39
C PRO A 11 2.88 -4.78 14.99
N ALA A 12 3.08 -5.49 16.11
CA ALA A 12 4.40 -5.62 16.76
C ALA A 12 5.31 -6.68 16.14
N SER A 13 4.89 -7.39 15.07
CA SER A 13 5.71 -8.42 14.43
C SER A 13 6.95 -7.85 13.72
N PHE A 14 6.87 -6.61 13.22
CA PHE A 14 7.97 -5.93 12.54
C PHE A 14 7.93 -4.42 12.84
N GLN A 15 9.08 -3.76 12.78
CA GLN A 15 9.19 -2.30 12.89
C GLN A 15 8.99 -1.59 11.54
N ALA A 16 9.13 -2.32 10.43
CA ALA A 16 8.96 -1.81 9.07
C ALA A 16 8.19 -2.81 8.21
N TYR A 17 7.17 -2.31 7.53
CA TYR A 17 6.29 -3.04 6.63
C TYR A 17 6.43 -2.46 5.23
N ILE A 18 6.69 -3.31 4.24
CA ILE A 18 6.80 -2.89 2.84
C ILE A 18 5.71 -3.62 2.05
N ALA A 19 4.75 -2.87 1.51
CA ALA A 19 3.67 -3.40 0.69
C ALA A 19 3.82 -2.87 -0.76
N ALA A 20 4.53 -3.65 -1.58
CA ALA A 20 4.66 -3.41 -3.01
C ALA A 20 3.44 -3.99 -3.75
N SER A 21 2.74 -3.13 -4.50
CA SER A 21 1.59 -3.46 -5.35
C SER A 21 0.60 -4.43 -4.67
N PRO A 22 0.12 -4.13 -3.44
CA PRO A 22 -0.73 -5.05 -2.71
C PRO A 22 -2.06 -5.24 -3.43
N SER A 23 -2.50 -6.49 -3.58
CA SER A 23 -3.75 -6.84 -4.26
C SER A 23 -5.01 -6.51 -3.44
N LEU A 24 -5.27 -5.24 -3.17
CA LEU A 24 -6.34 -4.75 -2.29
C LEU A 24 -7.76 -5.13 -2.77
N TRP A 25 -7.93 -5.40 -4.07
CA TRP A 25 -9.17 -5.91 -4.67
C TRP A 25 -9.50 -7.34 -4.25
N TRP A 26 -8.51 -8.12 -3.78
CA TRP A 26 -8.70 -9.52 -3.42
C TRP A 26 -9.68 -9.66 -2.25
N GLY A 27 -10.49 -10.73 -2.28
CA GLY A 27 -11.46 -11.00 -1.21
C GLY A 27 -12.53 -9.92 -1.08
N LYS A 28 -12.90 -9.26 -2.19
CA LYS A 28 -13.85 -8.14 -2.22
C LYS A 28 -13.43 -6.95 -1.32
N GLY A 29 -12.12 -6.73 -1.16
CA GLY A 29 -11.62 -5.65 -0.31
C GLY A 29 -11.52 -6.00 1.18
N ALA A 30 -11.48 -7.28 1.55
CA ALA A 30 -11.42 -7.74 2.95
C ALA A 30 -10.38 -7.03 3.84
N ILE A 31 -9.28 -6.56 3.24
CA ILE A 31 -8.23 -5.83 3.97
C ILE A 31 -8.70 -4.47 4.52
N PHE A 32 -9.72 -3.86 3.91
CA PHE A 32 -10.34 -2.64 4.43
C PHE A 32 -11.17 -2.92 5.68
N ASP A 33 -11.77 -4.11 5.79
CA ASP A 33 -12.46 -4.55 7.01
C ASP A 33 -11.45 -4.83 8.13
N ASP A 34 -10.29 -5.41 7.80
CA ASP A 34 -9.18 -5.57 8.76
C ASP A 34 -8.70 -4.21 9.28
N LEU A 35 -8.51 -3.23 8.38
CA LEU A 35 -8.13 -1.86 8.76
C LEU A 35 -9.19 -1.19 9.65
N GLN A 36 -10.48 -1.39 9.35
CA GLN A 36 -11.55 -0.86 10.19
C GLN A 36 -11.48 -1.44 11.61
N ARG A 37 -11.44 -2.78 11.75
CA ARG A 37 -11.29 -3.43 13.06
C ARG A 37 -10.04 -3.00 13.81
N PHE A 38 -8.92 -2.87 13.08
CA PHE A 38 -7.67 -2.38 13.65
C PHE A 38 -7.76 -0.92 14.12
N SER A 39 -8.56 -0.09 13.45
CA SER A 39 -8.78 1.30 13.83
C SER A 39 -9.56 1.42 15.15
N GLU A 40 -10.46 0.47 15.41
CA GLU A 40 -11.27 0.40 16.63
C GLU A 40 -10.47 -0.01 17.88
N SER A 41 -9.38 -0.78 17.73
CA SER A 41 -8.59 -1.30 18.86
C SER A 41 -7.83 -0.24 19.66
N ARG A 42 -7.65 0.97 19.09
CA ARG A 42 -6.87 2.10 19.66
C ARG A 42 -5.45 1.75 20.14
N GLN A 43 -4.90 0.62 19.70
CA GLN A 43 -3.55 0.19 20.05
C GLN A 43 -2.50 1.21 19.56
N ALA A 44 -1.54 1.56 20.41
CA ALA A 44 -0.38 2.35 20.01
C ALA A 44 0.51 1.56 19.03
N LEU A 45 1.11 2.26 18.08
CA LEU A 45 1.94 1.74 17.02
C LEU A 45 3.35 2.31 17.18
N ASP A 46 4.33 1.47 16.86
CA ASP A 46 5.72 1.87 16.64
C ASP A 46 6.18 1.15 15.39
N ALA A 47 5.61 1.57 14.26
CA ALA A 47 5.75 0.88 12.99
C ALA A 47 5.81 1.87 11.83
N ARG A 48 6.55 1.46 10.80
CA ARG A 48 6.70 2.21 9.55
C ARG A 48 6.12 1.41 8.39
N LEU A 49 5.38 2.05 7.49
CA LEU A 49 4.72 1.41 6.36
C LEU A 49 5.09 2.09 5.04
N TYR A 50 5.76 1.36 4.16
CA TYR A 50 6.05 1.77 2.79
C TYR A 50 5.01 1.16 1.85
N LEU A 51 4.15 2.00 1.28
CA LEU A 51 3.19 1.60 0.25
C LEU A 51 3.76 1.97 -1.12
N ALA A 52 3.72 1.05 -2.07
CA ALA A 52 4.10 1.36 -3.44
C ALA A 52 3.21 0.69 -4.47
N VAL A 53 3.09 1.33 -5.63
CA VAL A 53 2.38 0.80 -6.81
C VAL A 53 3.03 1.34 -8.08
N GLY A 54 3.09 0.52 -9.12
CA GLY A 54 3.48 0.95 -10.45
C GLY A 54 2.40 1.81 -11.10
N GLY A 55 2.79 2.94 -11.68
CA GLY A 55 1.87 3.87 -12.34
C GLY A 55 1.16 3.28 -13.57
N ALA A 56 1.71 2.20 -14.15
CA ALA A 56 1.12 1.49 -15.28
C ALA A 56 0.28 0.25 -14.85
N GLU A 57 0.02 0.06 -13.55
CA GLU A 57 -0.82 -1.04 -13.05
C GLU A 57 -2.31 -0.80 -13.19
N GLN A 58 -2.70 0.43 -13.52
CA GLN A 58 -4.07 0.82 -13.77
C GLN A 58 -4.09 1.75 -14.99
N PRO A 59 -5.02 1.55 -15.96
CA PRO A 59 -5.23 2.50 -17.04
C PRO A 59 -5.59 3.88 -16.47
N ARG A 60 -5.23 4.95 -17.20
CA ARG A 60 -5.66 6.29 -16.85
C ARG A 60 -7.19 6.38 -17.00
N GLY A 61 -7.85 7.09 -16.08
CA GLY A 61 -9.31 7.15 -16.03
C GLY A 61 -9.99 7.83 -17.23
N ASP A 62 -9.23 8.57 -18.02
CA ASP A 62 -9.65 9.21 -19.28
C ASP A 62 -9.46 8.32 -20.51
N VAL A 63 -8.90 7.11 -20.35
CA VAL A 63 -8.63 6.17 -21.43
C VAL A 63 -9.55 4.95 -21.30
N GLU A 64 -10.49 4.81 -22.24
CA GLU A 64 -11.40 3.66 -22.29
C GLU A 64 -10.62 2.34 -22.51
N PRO A 65 -10.83 1.30 -21.67
CA PRO A 65 -10.16 0.00 -21.82
C PRO A 65 -10.64 -0.80 -23.04
N THR A 66 -9.88 -0.80 -24.12
CA THR A 66 -10.27 -1.49 -25.38
C THR A 66 -9.95 -2.99 -25.37
N THR A 67 -8.92 -3.42 -24.65
CA THR A 67 -8.49 -4.83 -24.61
C THR A 67 -8.94 -5.57 -23.34
N PRO A 68 -9.11 -6.92 -23.37
CA PRO A 68 -9.40 -7.70 -22.16
C PRO A 68 -8.39 -7.48 -21.03
N ARG A 69 -7.11 -7.33 -21.38
CA ARG A 69 -6.05 -7.02 -20.42
C ARG A 69 -6.26 -5.67 -19.75
N GLN A 70 -6.60 -4.63 -20.50
CA GLN A 70 -6.85 -3.30 -19.92
C GLN A 70 -8.09 -3.30 -19.02
N ARG A 71 -9.18 -3.98 -19.42
CA ARG A 71 -10.38 -4.12 -18.57
C ARG A 71 -10.05 -4.78 -17.24
N HIS A 72 -9.31 -5.88 -17.28
CA HIS A 72 -8.86 -6.57 -16.07
C HIS A 72 -7.97 -5.70 -15.17
N LEU A 73 -7.08 -4.90 -15.76
CA LEU A 73 -6.27 -3.94 -14.99
C LEU A 73 -7.12 -2.82 -14.37
N ALA A 74 -8.12 -2.31 -15.11
CA ALA A 74 -9.06 -1.32 -14.61
C ALA A 74 -9.90 -1.85 -13.44
N GLU A 75 -10.42 -3.09 -13.54
CA GLU A 75 -11.23 -3.73 -12.49
C GLU A 75 -10.48 -3.91 -11.17
N ARG A 76 -9.17 -4.17 -11.22
CA ARG A 76 -8.32 -4.33 -10.03
C ARG A 76 -8.08 -3.03 -9.27
N ARG A 77 -8.21 -1.89 -9.95
CA ARG A 77 -8.08 -0.54 -9.37
C ARG A 77 -6.82 -0.38 -8.49
N MET A 78 -5.67 -0.89 -8.96
CA MET A 78 -4.45 -1.00 -8.13
C MET A 78 -4.00 0.35 -7.54
N LEU A 79 -4.02 1.40 -8.35
CA LEU A 79 -3.59 2.74 -7.94
C LEU A 79 -4.62 3.40 -7.02
N ASP A 80 -5.89 3.36 -7.42
CA ASP A 80 -6.96 4.02 -6.66
C ASP A 80 -7.16 3.36 -5.29
N ASN A 81 -7.13 2.02 -5.24
CA ASN A 81 -7.26 1.30 -3.97
C ASN A 81 -6.09 1.65 -3.03
N LEU A 82 -4.87 1.81 -3.55
CA LEU A 82 -3.72 2.15 -2.72
C LEU A 82 -3.78 3.60 -2.21
N ARG A 83 -4.26 4.54 -3.03
CA ARG A 83 -4.55 5.92 -2.60
C ARG A 83 -5.61 5.95 -1.51
N GLN A 84 -6.71 5.23 -1.71
CA GLN A 84 -7.77 5.11 -0.71
C GLN A 84 -7.25 4.48 0.60
N LEU A 85 -6.37 3.49 0.52
CA LEU A 85 -5.73 2.91 1.69
C LEU A 85 -4.88 3.96 2.42
N ALA A 86 -4.04 4.71 1.70
CA ALA A 86 -3.20 5.76 2.30
C ALA A 86 -4.04 6.82 3.04
N GLU A 87 -5.16 7.26 2.46
CA GLU A 87 -6.09 8.19 3.11
C GLU A 87 -6.66 7.63 4.41
N ARG A 88 -7.08 6.35 4.42
CA ARG A 88 -7.62 5.69 5.63
C ARG A 88 -6.57 5.44 6.70
N LEU A 89 -5.29 5.36 6.32
CA LEU A 89 -4.18 5.19 7.26
C LEU A 89 -3.73 6.51 7.88
N ALA A 90 -4.00 7.65 7.24
CA ALA A 90 -3.53 8.96 7.71
C ALA A 90 -3.85 9.26 9.19
N PRO A 91 -5.06 8.96 9.73
CA PRO A 91 -5.36 9.17 11.15
C PRO A 91 -4.52 8.30 12.10
N LEU A 92 -3.97 7.17 11.63
CA LEU A 92 -3.15 6.27 12.45
C LEU A 92 -1.76 6.84 12.74
N ARG A 93 -1.38 7.93 12.08
CA ARG A 93 -0.16 8.67 12.41
C ARG A 93 -0.14 9.14 13.86
N GLU A 94 -1.27 9.62 14.37
CA GLU A 94 -1.41 10.04 15.77
C GLU A 94 -1.21 8.87 16.75
N ARG A 95 -1.35 7.63 16.27
CA ARG A 95 -1.09 6.42 17.01
C ARG A 95 0.34 5.89 16.83
N GLY A 96 1.19 6.54 16.03
CA GLY A 96 2.59 6.15 15.80
C GLY A 96 2.84 5.28 14.55
N LEU A 97 1.90 5.26 13.59
CA LEU A 97 2.17 4.69 12.26
C LEU A 97 2.75 5.74 11.32
N ALA A 98 4.03 5.64 10.99
CA ALA A 98 4.61 6.45 9.92
C ALA A 98 4.41 5.74 8.57
N SER A 99 3.63 6.31 7.67
CA SER A 99 3.34 5.69 6.37
C SER A 99 3.67 6.61 5.19
N GLU A 100 4.24 6.03 4.13
CA GLU A 100 4.52 6.72 2.88
C GLU A 100 3.86 6.01 1.69
N LEU A 101 3.39 6.78 0.71
CA LEU A 101 2.88 6.28 -0.57
C LEU A 101 3.80 6.67 -1.71
N HIS A 102 4.26 5.66 -2.47
CA HIS A 102 5.16 5.82 -3.61
C HIS A 102 4.48 5.33 -4.89
N VAL A 103 4.18 6.25 -5.81
CA VAL A 103 3.76 5.88 -7.17
C VAL A 103 5.00 5.81 -8.04
N LEU A 104 5.27 4.64 -8.62
CA LEU A 104 6.43 4.40 -9.46
C LEU A 104 6.06 4.64 -10.91
N ASP A 105 6.29 5.86 -11.39
CA ASP A 105 5.96 6.27 -12.75
C ASP A 105 6.58 5.34 -13.80
N GLY A 106 5.79 4.92 -14.78
CA GLY A 106 6.21 4.00 -15.84
C GLY A 106 6.31 2.53 -15.43
N GLU A 107 6.34 2.22 -14.14
CA GLU A 107 6.46 0.83 -13.68
C GLU A 107 5.13 0.08 -13.79
N ASN A 108 5.23 -1.20 -14.17
CA ASN A 108 4.11 -2.14 -14.14
C ASN A 108 4.25 -3.08 -12.93
N HIS A 109 3.29 -4.00 -12.78
CA HIS A 109 3.24 -4.91 -11.62
C HIS A 109 4.51 -5.76 -11.41
N GLY A 110 5.18 -6.18 -12.48
CA GLY A 110 6.38 -7.00 -12.38
C GLY A 110 7.62 -6.16 -12.05
N SER A 111 7.78 -5.01 -12.71
CA SER A 111 8.96 -4.16 -12.51
C SER A 111 8.90 -3.37 -11.20
N SER A 112 7.70 -3.01 -10.72
CA SER A 112 7.51 -2.35 -9.42
C SER A 112 8.11 -3.16 -8.27
N ALA A 113 7.94 -4.48 -8.25
CA ALA A 113 8.47 -5.34 -7.18
C ALA A 113 10.01 -5.26 -7.07
N ILE A 114 10.71 -5.22 -8.21
CA ILE A 114 12.17 -5.10 -8.26
C ILE A 114 12.61 -3.70 -7.76
N VAL A 115 11.95 -2.66 -8.26
CA VAL A 115 12.24 -1.27 -7.89
C VAL A 115 12.01 -1.05 -6.40
N VAL A 116 10.89 -1.52 -5.83
CA VAL A 116 10.59 -1.38 -4.40
C VAL A 116 11.62 -2.11 -3.53
N SER A 117 12.07 -3.31 -3.95
CA SER A 117 13.05 -4.10 -3.19
C SER A 117 14.37 -3.36 -2.95
N THR A 118 14.71 -2.40 -3.81
CA THR A 118 15.91 -1.57 -3.66
C THR A 118 15.60 -0.24 -2.98
N ARG A 119 14.52 0.45 -3.40
CA ARG A 119 14.17 1.80 -2.90
C ARG A 119 13.63 1.81 -1.47
N ALA A 120 13.04 0.72 -0.99
CA ALA A 120 12.49 0.65 0.35
C ALA A 120 13.54 0.31 1.43
N LEU A 121 14.78 -0.03 1.06
CA LEU A 121 15.83 -0.40 2.03
C LEU A 121 16.20 0.73 2.99
N PRO A 122 16.44 1.99 2.54
CA PRO A 122 16.70 3.08 3.46
C PRO A 122 15.53 3.30 4.43
N PHE A 123 14.30 3.30 3.91
CA PHE A 123 13.08 3.38 4.72
C PHE A 123 13.03 2.28 5.78
N ALA A 124 13.26 1.01 5.40
CA ALA A 124 13.24 -0.11 6.34
C ALA A 124 14.29 0.04 7.46
N LEU A 125 15.48 0.54 7.11
CA LEU A 125 16.60 0.73 8.04
C LEU A 125 16.49 2.01 8.89
N GLY A 126 15.48 2.86 8.67
CA GLY A 126 15.30 4.11 9.44
C GLY A 126 16.24 5.22 8.99
N LYS A 127 16.68 5.14 7.73
CA LYS A 127 17.52 6.15 7.09
C LYS A 127 16.75 6.75 5.92
N GLY A 128 16.36 8.03 5.99
CA GLY A 128 15.45 8.67 5.02
C GLY A 128 14.07 8.94 5.61
N PRO A 129 13.30 9.89 5.06
CA PRO A 129 12.54 10.85 5.86
C PRO A 129 11.44 10.21 6.71
N ILE A 130 11.33 10.68 7.96
CA ILE A 130 10.07 10.84 8.68
C ILE A 130 10.18 12.21 9.34
N GLU A 131 9.65 13.26 8.71
CA GLU A 131 9.37 14.59 9.26
C GLU A 131 8.27 15.26 8.41
N PRO A 132 7.53 16.25 8.95
CA PRO A 132 6.08 16.19 9.11
C PRO A 132 5.21 15.98 7.87
#